data_AF-A0A7Y4WED3-F1
#
_entry.id   AF-A0A7Y4WED3-F1
#
_cell.length_a   1.000
_cell.length_b   1.000
_cell.length_c   1.000
_cell.angle_alpha   90.00
_cell.angle_beta   90.00
_cell.angle_gamma   90.00
#
_symmetry.space_group_name_H-M   'P 1'
#
loop_
_entity.id
_entity.type
_entity.pdbx_description
1 polymer ?
#
loop_
_entity_poly.entity_id
_entity_poly.type
_entity_poly.pdbx_seq_one_letter_code
_entity_poly.pdbx_strand_id
1 'polypeptide(L)' 'MEVRLEAFNLLNNFNWGNPIVNYSSGLFGRIQTVAGDMRIMQFGVKYSF' A
#
# COMPACT_ATOMS: atom_id res chain seq x y z
N MET A 1 -26.86 13.24 5.11
CA MET A 1 -25.66 12.74 5.82
C MET A 1 -25.31 11.38 5.26
N GLU A 2 -24.05 11.13 4.93
CA GLU A 2 -23.55 9.88 4.38
C GLU A 2 -22.35 9.42 5.20
N VAL A 3 -22.28 8.12 5.45
CA VAL A 3 -21.22 7.47 6.22
C VAL A 3 -20.57 6.41 5.33
N ARG A 4 -19.25 6.42 5.24
CA ARG A 4 -18.46 5.45 4.46
C ARG A 4 -17.43 4.76 5.32
N LEU A 5 -17.33 3.46 5.12
CA LEU A 5 -16.31 2.60 5.71
C LEU A 5 -15.59 1.89 4.57
N GLU A 6 -14.29 2.05 4.51
CA GLU A 6 -13.46 1.49 3.46
C GLU A 6 -12.25 0.78 4.07
N ALA A 7 -11.93 -0.37 3.50
CA ALA A 7 -10.83 -1.23 3.91
C ALA A 7 -9.98 -1.56 2.68
N PHE A 8 -8.73 -1.13 2.69
CA PHE A 8 -7.75 -1.48 1.66
C PHE A 8 -6.77 -2.49 2.23
N ASN A 9 -6.50 -3.54 1.45
CA ASN A 9 -5.67 -4.67 1.88
C ASN A 9 -6.18 -5.28 3.20
N LEU A 10 -7.46 -5.67 3.26
CA LEU A 10 -8.16 -6.14 4.46
C LEU A 10 -7.40 -7.22 5.25
N LEU A 11 -6.78 -8.17 4.52
CA LEU A 11 -6.03 -9.29 5.10
C LEU A 11 -4.53 -8.98 5.30
N ASN A 12 -4.10 -7.75 5.04
CA ASN A 12 -2.71 -7.31 5.11
C ASN A 12 -1.75 -8.22 4.29
N ASN A 13 -2.14 -8.54 3.06
CA ASN A 13 -1.28 -9.25 2.13
C ASN A 13 -0.07 -8.39 1.80
N PHE A 14 1.13 -8.96 1.98
CA PHE A 14 2.38 -8.28 1.71
C PHE A 14 2.79 -8.49 0.25
N ASN A 15 2.73 -7.42 -0.54
CA ASN A 15 3.17 -7.42 -1.93
C ASN A 15 4.60 -6.92 -2.02
N TRP A 16 5.51 -7.77 -2.48
CA TRP A 16 6.91 -7.39 -2.68
C TRP A 16 7.04 -6.33 -3.78
N GLY A 17 7.94 -5.37 -3.57
CA GLY A 17 8.32 -4.37 -4.57
C GLY A 17 9.18 -4.93 -5.69
N ASN A 18 9.66 -4.04 -6.56
CA ASN A 18 10.54 -4.43 -7.65
C ASN A 18 11.99 -4.64 -7.14
N PRO A 19 12.75 -5.54 -7.77
CA PRO A 19 14.17 -5.70 -7.47
C PRO A 19 14.97 -4.48 -7.92
N ILE A 20 16.12 -4.25 -7.30
CA ILE A 20 17.05 -3.21 -7.73
C ILE A 20 17.66 -3.60 -9.08
N VAL A 21 17.33 -2.83 -10.12
CA VAL A 21 17.80 -3.07 -11.50
C VAL A 21 19.06 -2.28 -11.89
N ASN A 22 19.61 -1.49 -10.97
CA ASN A 22 20.86 -0.79 -11.20
C ASN A 22 22.05 -1.77 -11.09
N TYR A 23 22.65 -2.14 -12.23
CA TYR A 23 23.79 -3.06 -12.31
C TYR A 23 25.03 -2.63 -11.53
N SER A 24 25.20 -1.33 -11.26
CA SER A 24 26.32 -0.81 -10.46
C SER A 24 26.06 -0.90 -8.94
N SER A 25 24.85 -1.29 -8.52
CA SER A 25 24.49 -1.41 -7.10
C SER A 25 25.00 -2.73 -6.53
N GLY A 26 25.65 -2.69 -5.37
CA GLY A 26 25.97 -3.90 -4.58
C GLY A 26 24.73 -4.68 -4.10
N LEU A 27 23.53 -4.12 -4.31
CA LEU A 27 22.25 -4.71 -3.98
C LEU A 27 21.45 -5.11 -5.23
N PHE A 28 22.08 -5.14 -6.40
CA PHE A 28 21.45 -5.57 -7.65
C PHE A 28 20.71 -6.92 -7.50
N GLY A 29 19.50 -6.98 -8.06
CA GLY A 29 18.63 -8.16 -8.00
C GLY A 29 17.92 -8.39 -6.66
N ARG A 30 18.19 -7.60 -5.61
CA ARG A 30 17.49 -7.71 -4.32
C ARG A 30 16.24 -6.84 -4.30
N ILE A 31 15.16 -7.34 -3.70
CA ILE A 31 13.96 -6.57 -3.39
C ILE A 31 14.10 -6.02 -1.97
N GLN A 32 13.96 -4.71 -1.80
CA GLN A 32 14.08 -4.03 -0.51
C GLN A 32 12.85 -3.20 -0.13
N THR A 33 11.82 -3.20 -0.97
CA THR A 33 10.63 -2.38 -0.81
C THR A 33 9.37 -3.23 -0.88
N VAL A 34 8.28 -2.64 -0.42
CA VAL A 34 6.92 -3.17 -0.52
C VAL A 34 6.21 -2.40 -1.63
N ALA A 35 5.40 -3.09 -2.44
CA ALA A 35 4.58 -2.45 -3.45
C ALA A 35 3.26 -1.96 -2.84
N GLY A 36 2.98 -0.67 -3.01
CA GLY A 36 1.75 -0.04 -2.52
C GLY A 36 1.68 0.09 -1.01
N ASP A 37 0.49 0.40 -0.51
CA ASP A 37 0.24 0.59 0.92
C ASP A 37 -0.11 -0.73 1.62
N MET A 38 0.29 -0.81 2.89
CA MET A 38 -0.14 -1.87 3.81
C MET A 38 -1.62 -1.68 4.19
N ARG A 39 -2.17 -2.53 5.08
CA ARG A 39 -3.60 -2.42 5.46
C ARG A 39 -3.97 -1.02 5.95
N ILE A 40 -4.95 -0.41 5.28
CA ILE A 40 -5.55 0.88 5.63
C ILE A 40 -7.04 0.66 5.88
N MET A 41 -7.52 1.13 7.04
CA MET A 41 -8.93 1.18 7.37
C MET A 41 -9.31 2.64 7.55
N GLN A 42 -10.29 3.11 6.78
CA GLN A 42 -10.71 4.51 6.83
C GLN A 42 -12.22 4.65 6.98
N PHE A 43 -12.59 5.73 7.66
CA PHE A 43 -13.96 6.09 7.93
C PHE A 43 -14.17 7.54 7.51
N GLY A 44 -15.24 7.78 6.77
CA GLY A 44 -15.60 9.11 6.28
C GLY A 44 -17.04 9.45 6.61
N VAL A 45 -17.28 10.71 6.96
CA VAL A 45 -18.62 11.27 7.14
C VAL A 45 -18.78 12.48 6.24
N LYS A 46 -19.84 12.51 5.44
CA LYS A 46 -20.21 13.66 4.62
C LYS A 46 -21.58 14.18 5.05
N TYR A 47 -21.64 15.48 5.32
CA TYR A 47 -22.88 16.18 5.61
C TYR A 47 -23.11 17.26 4.53
N SER A 48 -24.35 17.38 4.07
CA SER A 48 -24.78 18.39 3.09
C SER A 48 -26.19 18.85 3.49
N PHE A 49 -26.41 20.16 3.41
CA PHE A 49 -27.69 20.84 3.67
C PHE A 49 -28.42 21.09 2.36
#